data_AF-A0A9Q0WRP5-F1
#
_entry.id   AF-A0A9Q0WRP5-F1
#
_cell.length_a   1.000
_cell.length_b   1.000
_cell.length_c   1.000
_cell.angle_alpha   90.00
_cell.angle_beta   90.00
_cell.angle_gamma   90.00
#
_symmetry.space_group_name_H-M   'P 1'
#
loop_
_entity.id
_entity.type
_entity.pdbx_description
1 polymer ?
#
loop_
_entity_poly.entity_id
_entity_poly.type
_entity_poly.pdbx_seq_one_letter_code
_entity_poly.pdbx_strand_id
1 'polypeptide(L)'
;METCNLTEVMRSIHIGLLCVQHSPADRPSMSAVVLMLGGDGTLAQPNEPGFFTERKLIDASSSSSKQESCSVNEVTVTLLDAR
;
A
#
# COMPACT_ATOMS: atom_id res chain seq x y z
N MET A 1 2.78 28.18 -16.19
CA MET A 1 2.39 26.79 -16.49
C MET A 1 3.27 25.91 -15.65
N GLU A 2 2.71 25.15 -14.73
CA GLU A 2 3.49 24.18 -13.97
C GLU A 2 3.88 23.06 -14.93
N THR A 3 5.17 22.97 -15.23
CA THR A 3 5.70 21.88 -16.06
C THR A 3 5.68 20.63 -15.20
N CYS A 4 4.93 19.61 -15.63
CA CYS A 4 4.99 18.29 -15.02
C CYS A 4 6.41 17.73 -15.16
N ASN A 5 7.18 17.72 -14.07
CA ASN A 5 8.50 17.12 -14.04
C ASN A 5 8.33 15.61 -13.89
N LEU A 6 8.27 14.91 -15.03
CA LEU A 6 8.06 13.46 -15.06
C LEU A 6 9.08 12.70 -14.18
N THR A 7 10.32 13.19 -14.09
CA THR A 7 11.35 12.57 -13.26
C THR A 7 10.99 12.62 -11.78
N GLU A 8 10.51 13.77 -11.30
CA GLU A 8 10.09 13.96 -9.91
C GLU A 8 8.82 13.15 -9.59
N VAL A 9 7.89 13.08 -10.54
CA VAL A 9 6.69 12.24 -10.42
C VAL A 9 7.06 10.76 -10.33
N MET A 10 7.87 10.26 -11.26
CA MET A 10 8.34 8.87 -11.25
C MET A 10 9.11 8.54 -9.97
N ARG A 11 9.96 9.48 -9.51
CA ARG A 11 10.69 9.35 -8.25
C ARG A 11 9.75 9.26 -7.05
N SER A 12 8.76 10.13 -6.98
CA SER A 12 7.78 10.15 -5.90
C SER A 12 6.95 8.87 -5.83
N ILE A 13 6.54 8.34 -7.00
CA ILE A 13 5.87 7.04 -7.10
C ILE A 13 6.76 5.94 -6.54
N HIS A 14 8.03 5.91 -6.95
CA HIS A 14 8.99 4.89 -6.54
C HIS A 14 9.26 4.92 -5.03
N ILE A 15 9.43 6.11 -4.46
CA ILE A 15 9.58 6.31 -3.00
C ILE A 15 8.29 5.87 -2.28
N GLY A 16 7.12 6.25 -2.81
CA GLY A 16 5.83 5.83 -2.26
C GLY A 16 5.68 4.31 -2.18
N LEU A 17 6.13 3.58 -3.21
CA LEU A 17 6.14 2.12 -3.22
C LEU A 17 7.08 1.54 -2.14
N LEU A 18 8.25 2.14 -1.91
CA LEU A 18 9.17 1.72 -0.84
C LEU A 18 8.60 1.98 0.57
N CYS A 19 7.75 3.00 0.75
CA CYS A 19 7.14 3.29 2.05
C CYS A 19 6.08 2.26 2.47
N VAL A 20 5.50 1.52 1.52
CA VAL A 20 4.41 0.57 1.77
C VAL A 20 4.85 -0.89 1.66
N GLN A 21 6.14 -1.16 1.85
CA GLN A 21 6.65 -2.53 1.83
C GLN A 21 5.99 -3.42 2.89
N HIS A 22 5.84 -4.69 2.53
CA HIS A 22 5.22 -5.71 3.39
C HIS A 22 5.96 -5.83 4.72
N SER A 23 7.27 -6.07 4.66
CA SER A 23 8.15 -6.06 5.82
C SER A 23 8.36 -4.61 6.30
N PRO A 24 8.08 -4.29 7.57
CA PRO A 24 8.39 -2.98 8.13
C PRO A 24 9.89 -2.64 8.08
N ALA A 25 10.76 -3.65 8.13
CA ALA A 25 12.20 -3.47 8.08
C ALA A 25 12.70 -3.00 6.70
N ASP A 26 11.91 -3.21 5.65
CA ASP A 26 12.24 -2.80 4.28
C ASP A 26 11.80 -1.36 3.97
N ARG A 27 11.06 -0.72 4.89
CA ARG A 27 10.56 0.65 4.71
C ARG A 27 11.67 1.65 5.00
N PRO A 28 11.87 2.68 4.16
CA PRO A 28 12.85 3.72 4.42
C PRO A 28 12.46 4.52 5.67
N SER A 29 13.48 4.98 6.40
CA SER A 29 13.28 5.97 7.46
C SER A 29 12.83 7.32 6.87
N MET A 30 12.12 8.14 7.64
CA MET A 30 11.72 9.48 7.18
C MET A 30 12.91 10.34 6.73
N SER A 31 14.06 10.23 7.40
CA SER A 31 15.29 10.90 6.98
C SER A 31 15.78 10.42 5.61
N ALA A 32 15.71 9.11 5.33
CA ALA A 32 16.06 8.58 4.02
C ALA A 32 15.08 9.06 2.94
N VAL A 33 13.78 9.10 3.23
CA VAL A 33 12.75 9.63 2.31
C VAL A 33 13.05 11.08 1.91
N VAL A 34 13.41 11.94 2.86
CA VAL A 34 13.76 13.34 2.57
C VAL A 34 14.98 13.43 1.66
N LEU A 35 16.02 12.63 1.90
CA LEU A 35 17.20 12.57 1.03
C LEU A 35 16.85 12.08 -0.38
N MET A 36 16.03 11.03 -0.48
CA MET A 36 15.58 10.46 -1.75
C MET A 36 14.76 11.47 -2.56
N LEU A 37 13.90 12.26 -1.90
CA LEU A 37 13.13 13.34 -2.52
C LEU A 37 14.02 14.48 -3.01
N GLY A 38 15.12 14.76 -2.30
CA GLY A 38 16.12 15.76 -2.68
C GLY A 38 16.88 15.45 -3.98
N GLY A 39 16.68 14.27 -4.58
CA GLY A 39 17.37 13.86 -5.80
C GLY A 39 18.65 13.08 -5.56
N ASP A 40 19.04 12.89 -4.30
CA ASP A 40 20.29 12.23 -3.94
C ASP A 40 20.13 10.70 -3.93
N GLY A 41 21.01 10.02 -4.67
CA GLY A 41 21.14 8.56 -4.65
C GLY A 41 20.24 7.78 -5.62
N THR A 42 20.61 6.52 -5.83
CA THR A 42 19.83 5.53 -6.59
C THR A 42 18.79 4.88 -5.68
N LEU A 43 17.53 4.81 -6.13
CA LEU A 43 16.46 4.16 -5.38
C LEU A 43 16.53 2.65 -5.59
N ALA A 44 16.45 1.87 -4.50
CA ALA A 44 16.28 0.42 -4.58
C ALA A 44 14.97 0.08 -5.29
N GLN A 45 14.93 -1.05 -6.00
CA GLN A 45 13.68 -1.51 -6.62
C GLN A 45 12.70 -1.92 -5.51
N PRO A 46 11.43 -1.48 -5.55
CA PRO A 46 10.45 -1.94 -4.57
C PRO A 46 10.20 -3.43 -4.79
N ASN A 47 10.19 -4.20 -3.70
CA ASN A 47 9.64 -5.56 -3.70
C ASN A 47 8.17 -5.55 -4.13
N GLU A 48 7.63 -6.72 -4.46
CA GLU A 48 6.19 -6.84 -4.70
C GLU A 48 5.42 -6.29 -3.50
N PRO A 49 4.49 -5.33 -3.72
CA PRO A 49 3.71 -4.79 -2.63
C PRO A 49 2.86 -5.91 -2.04
N GLY A 50 3.19 -6.36 -0.83
CA GLY A 50 2.43 -7.41 -0.15
C GLY A 50 1.00 -7.02 0.24
N PHE A 51 0.55 -5.81 -0.18
CA PHE A 51 -0.82 -5.32 -0.05
C PHE A 51 -1.55 -5.23 -1.40
N PHE A 52 -1.04 -5.83 -2.48
CA PHE A 52 -1.95 -6.38 -3.48
C PHE A 52 -2.42 -7.74 -2.96
N THR A 53 -3.26 -7.73 -1.92
CA THR A 53 -4.36 -8.69 -1.94
C THR A 53 -5.04 -8.37 -3.25
N GLU A 54 -4.82 -9.24 -4.24
CA GLU A 54 -5.63 -9.37 -5.43
C GLU A 54 -7.02 -8.88 -5.04
N ARG A 55 -7.40 -7.65 -5.47
CA ARG A 55 -8.82 -7.33 -5.51
C ARG A 55 -9.25 -8.36 -6.50
N LYS A 56 -9.73 -9.51 -6.00
CA LYS A 56 -10.23 -10.62 -6.78
C LYS A 56 -11.13 -9.94 -7.76
N LEU A 57 -10.62 -9.71 -8.96
CA LEU A 57 -11.44 -9.35 -10.09
C LEU A 57 -12.19 -10.65 -10.19
N ILE A 58 -13.37 -10.67 -9.58
CA ILE A 58 -14.34 -11.72 -9.75
C ILE A 58 -14.63 -11.65 -11.24
N ASP A 59 -13.76 -12.29 -12.00
CA ASP A 59 -13.96 -12.61 -13.38
C ASP A 59 -15.31 -13.30 -13.35
N ALA A 60 -16.26 -12.75 -14.11
CA ALA A 60 -17.67 -13.13 -14.08
C ALA A 60 -17.89 -14.54 -14.70
N SER A 61 -16.91 -15.41 -14.57
CA SER A 61 -16.78 -16.68 -15.25
C SER A 61 -15.71 -17.55 -14.59
N SER A 62 -16.02 -18.14 -13.44
CA SER A 62 -15.84 -19.59 -13.26
C SER A 62 -16.21 -20.03 -11.85
N SER A 63 -17.20 -20.92 -11.81
CA SER A 63 -17.62 -21.70 -10.65
C SER A 63 -16.49 -22.64 -10.22
N SER A 64 -16.07 -22.59 -8.96
CA SER A 64 -15.67 -23.78 -8.21
C SER A 64 -15.63 -23.47 -6.72
N SER A 65 -16.27 -24.37 -5.97
CA SER A 65 -16.52 -24.32 -4.54
C SER A 65 -15.23 -24.32 -3.72
N LYS A 66 -15.11 -23.32 -2.83
CA LYS A 66 -14.53 -23.41 -1.48
C LYS A 66 -14.67 -22.03 -0.83
N GLN A 67 -15.78 -21.86 -0.12
CA GLN A 67 -16.01 -20.73 0.75
C GLN A 67 -15.19 -20.97 2.01
N GLU A 68 -13.94 -20.50 2.03
CA GLU A 68 -13.23 -20.34 3.30
C GLU A 68 -13.72 -19.03 3.90
N SER A 69 -14.43 -19.16 5.02
CA SER A 69 -15.11 -18.10 5.74
C SER A 69 -14.12 -17.00 6.10
N CYS A 70 -14.31 -15.80 5.54
CA CYS A 70 -13.72 -14.59 6.10
C CYS A 70 -14.08 -14.57 7.60
N SER A 71 -13.08 -14.41 8.47
CA SER A 71 -13.37 -14.14 9.89
C SER A 71 -14.20 -12.85 9.93
N VAL A 72 -15.47 -12.99 10.28
CA VAL A 72 -16.35 -11.86 10.54
C VAL A 72 -15.87 -11.29 11.86
N ASN A 73 -15.15 -10.17 11.82
CA ASN A 73 -14.93 -9.40 13.05
C ASN A 73 -16.32 -8.97 13.54
N GLU A 74 -16.83 -9.62 14.59
CA GLU A 74 -18.08 -9.25 15.24
C GLU A 74 -17.90 -7.86 15.87
N VAL A 75 -18.41 -6.83 15.19
CA VAL A 75 -18.50 -5.49 15.74
C VAL A 75 -19.60 -5.50 16.81
N THR A 76 -19.23 -5.48 18.08
CA THR A 76 -20.20 -5.31 19.18
C THR A 76 -20.63 -3.86 19.26
N VAL A 77 -21.91 -3.58 19.00
CA VAL A 77 -22.51 -2.26 19.21
C VAL A 77 -22.92 -2.16 20.68
N THR A 78 -22.17 -1.41 21.48
CA THR A 78 -22.57 -1.07 22.85
C THR A 78 -23.54 0.12 22.82
N LEU A 79 -24.75 -0.06 23.35
CA LEU A 79 -25.70 1.03 23.60
C LEU A 79 -25.16 1.92 24.73
N LEU A 80 -25.02 3.21 24.46
CA LEU A 80 -24.66 4.21 25.46
C LEU A 80 -25.94 4.66 26.17
N ASP A 81 -26.01 4.46 27.48
CA ASP A 81 -27.10 4.98 28.32
C ASP A 81 -26.80 6.43 28.73
N ALA A 82 -27.77 7.32 28.55
CA ALA A 82 -27.65 8.70 28.99
C ALA A 82 -28.29 8.82 30.38
N ARG A 83 -27.48 9.15 31.40
CA ARG A 83 -27.95 9.39 32.76
C ARG A 83 -28.39 10.83 32.96
#